data_AF-A0A2S4UEI3-F1
#
_entry.id   AF-A0A2S4UEI3-F1
#
_cell.length_a   1.000
_cell.length_b   1.000
_cell.length_c   1.000
_cell.angle_alpha   90.00
_cell.angle_beta   90.00
_cell.angle_gamma   90.00
#
_symmetry.space_group_name_H-M   'P 1'
#
loop_
_entity.id
_entity.type
_entity.pdbx_description
1 polymer ?
#
loop_
_entity_poly.entity_id
_entity_poly.type
_entity_poly.pdbx_seq_one_letter_code
_entity_poly.pdbx_strand_id
1 'polypeptide(L)'
;MEHAKRYVALFYPEPTSPAARTDDQHLKRLNRFGSGYQACRTNEDEGLTRAVRTRSQEHSGLTWHLEEVARLIDSTIECIDGSEWDLALKDWQCELEGIEGLLGEIVGKIKRETDITHPSKKLVSEPVTQLAELMIPIIKVSRLFFNKLTIRGINMKRLPLFTGMSSEQIESLAQAQGTLSYRLVNIILQLYEADRGRGTVSHTVFIESAKHIKLCFEAPLLVVLLYLVPAIPDTEGFPAQNYYKKWFITWNTQRILAIDNFINFASLLGPDPL
;
A
#
# COMPACT_ATOMS: atom_id res chain seq x y z
N MET A 1 8.66 -20.43 3.94
CA MET A 1 7.20 -20.69 3.95
C MET A 1 6.91 -21.84 4.90
N GLU A 2 7.15 -21.64 6.20
CA GLU A 2 7.14 -22.69 7.22
C GLU A 2 6.42 -22.24 8.52
N HIS A 3 5.55 -21.23 8.42
CA HIS A 3 4.91 -20.59 9.57
C HIS A 3 3.38 -20.72 9.60
N ALA A 4 2.81 -21.69 8.88
CA ALA A 4 1.35 -21.92 8.81
C ALA A 4 0.87 -23.26 9.42
N LYS A 5 1.74 -24.03 10.07
CA LYS A 5 1.37 -25.34 10.67
C LYS A 5 1.14 -25.33 12.19
N ARG A 6 1.16 -24.17 12.85
CA ARG A 6 1.06 -24.08 14.33
C ARG A 6 -0.32 -23.77 14.92
N TYR A 7 -1.39 -23.70 14.12
CA TYR A 7 -2.71 -23.27 14.61
C TYR A 7 -3.82 -24.34 14.64
N VAL A 8 -3.53 -25.62 14.43
CA VAL A 8 -4.58 -26.68 14.42
C VAL A 8 -4.56 -27.59 15.67
N ALA A 9 -3.66 -27.37 16.63
CA ALA A 9 -3.55 -28.24 17.81
C ALA A 9 -4.31 -27.71 19.06
N LEU A 10 -5.58 -27.32 18.92
CA LEU A 10 -6.35 -26.82 20.07
C LEU A 10 -7.81 -27.29 20.18
N PHE A 11 -8.17 -28.41 19.56
CA PHE A 11 -9.41 -29.10 19.89
C PHE A 11 -9.20 -30.60 19.77
N TYR A 12 -8.91 -31.27 20.89
CA TYR A 12 -9.43 -32.57 21.34
C TYR A 12 -8.55 -33.08 22.51
N PRO A 13 -9.12 -33.43 23.68
CA PRO A 13 -8.37 -33.96 24.81
C PRO A 13 -7.98 -35.44 24.62
N GLU A 14 -6.77 -35.81 25.02
CA GLU A 14 -6.35 -37.21 25.13
C GLU A 14 -7.16 -37.96 26.21
N PRO A 15 -7.50 -39.24 26.01
CA PRO A 15 -8.04 -40.09 27.07
C PRO A 15 -6.91 -40.73 27.91
N THR A 16 -7.06 -40.57 29.21
CA THR A 16 -6.26 -41.16 30.29
C THR A 16 -6.51 -42.67 30.43
N SER A 17 -5.48 -43.52 30.26
CA SER A 17 -5.13 -44.66 31.15
C SER A 17 -4.22 -45.73 30.48
N PRO A 18 -3.39 -46.47 31.24
CA PRO A 18 -2.17 -47.12 30.75
C PRO A 18 -2.30 -48.61 30.39
N ALA A 19 -1.21 -49.09 29.79
CA ALA A 19 -1.00 -50.36 29.09
C ALA A 19 -1.34 -51.66 29.83
N ALA A 20 -1.88 -52.64 29.09
CA ALA A 20 -1.84 -54.05 29.42
C ALA A 20 -1.24 -54.86 28.25
N ARG A 21 -0.13 -55.53 28.51
CA ARG A 21 0.49 -56.56 27.65
C ARG A 21 -0.31 -57.85 27.76
N THR A 22 -0.63 -58.48 26.62
CA THR A 22 -0.63 -59.94 26.53
C THR A 22 -0.41 -60.39 25.09
N ASP A 23 0.46 -61.38 24.94
CA ASP A 23 1.01 -61.94 23.72
C ASP A 23 -0.02 -62.55 22.78
N ASP A 24 0.15 -62.23 21.50
CA ASP A 24 -0.85 -62.39 20.47
C ASP A 24 -0.39 -63.44 19.43
N GLN A 25 -0.49 -64.73 19.80
CA GLN A 25 -0.16 -65.84 18.90
C GLN A 25 -1.40 -66.49 18.26
N HIS A 26 -2.61 -65.98 18.54
CA HIS A 26 -3.86 -66.51 17.98
C HIS A 26 -4.48 -65.65 16.86
N LEU A 27 -3.97 -64.43 16.61
CA LEU A 27 -4.46 -63.55 15.53
C LEU A 27 -3.94 -63.87 14.12
N LYS A 28 -3.07 -64.87 13.93
CA LYS A 28 -2.51 -65.20 12.59
C LYS A 28 -3.38 -66.08 11.70
N ARG A 29 -4.53 -66.58 12.17
CA ARG A 29 -5.44 -67.43 11.36
C ARG A 29 -6.73 -66.77 10.87
N LEU A 30 -7.04 -65.54 11.29
CA LEU A 30 -8.15 -64.76 10.73
C LEU A 30 -7.74 -63.73 9.65
N ASN A 31 -6.45 -63.63 9.31
CA ASN A 31 -5.93 -62.66 8.32
C ASN A 31 -5.98 -63.14 6.86
N ARG A 32 -6.66 -64.24 6.53
CA ARG A 32 -6.76 -64.73 5.13
C ARG A 32 -8.08 -64.46 4.41
N PHE A 33 -9.06 -63.83 5.05
CA PHE A 33 -10.29 -63.37 4.38
C PHE A 33 -10.43 -61.84 4.29
N GLY A 34 -9.47 -61.06 4.82
CA GLY A 34 -9.51 -59.60 4.83
C GLY A 34 -8.78 -58.90 3.68
N SER A 35 -8.05 -59.62 2.81
CA SER A 35 -7.15 -58.97 1.83
C SER A 35 -7.81 -58.55 0.51
N GLY A 36 -9.09 -58.90 0.29
CA GLY A 36 -9.87 -58.44 -0.87
C GLY A 36 -10.69 -57.16 -0.61
N TYR A 37 -11.04 -56.88 0.65
CA TYR A 37 -11.88 -55.73 1.01
C TYR A 37 -11.08 -54.46 1.34
N GLN A 38 -9.76 -54.57 1.62
CA GLN A 38 -8.91 -53.42 1.93
C GLN A 38 -8.33 -52.73 0.66
N ALA A 39 -8.20 -53.46 -0.45
CA ALA A 39 -7.64 -52.94 -1.71
C ALA A 39 -8.64 -52.14 -2.56
N CYS A 40 -9.95 -52.45 -2.47
CA CYS A 40 -10.98 -51.63 -3.12
C CYS A 40 -11.25 -50.33 -2.34
N ARG A 41 -11.20 -50.38 -1.00
CA ARG A 41 -11.49 -49.21 -0.15
C ARG A 41 -10.37 -48.15 -0.18
N THR A 42 -9.12 -48.52 -0.43
CA THR A 42 -7.99 -47.57 -0.53
C THR A 42 -7.93 -46.83 -1.86
N ASN A 43 -8.31 -47.47 -2.98
CA ASN A 43 -8.38 -46.83 -4.30
C ASN A 43 -9.61 -45.92 -4.45
N GLU A 44 -10.75 -46.28 -3.86
CA GLU A 44 -11.94 -45.41 -3.83
C GLU A 44 -11.73 -44.18 -2.94
N ASP A 45 -11.04 -44.32 -1.80
CA ASP A 45 -10.81 -43.22 -0.85
C ASP A 45 -9.72 -42.24 -1.35
N GLU A 46 -8.70 -42.71 -2.07
CA GLU A 46 -7.76 -41.86 -2.81
C GLU A 46 -8.39 -41.16 -4.03
N GLY A 47 -9.30 -41.84 -4.73
CA GLY A 47 -10.10 -41.24 -5.81
C GLY A 47 -11.06 -40.17 -5.29
N LEU A 48 -11.70 -40.42 -4.15
CA LEU A 48 -12.62 -39.49 -3.50
C LEU A 48 -11.88 -38.29 -2.91
N THR A 49 -10.74 -38.48 -2.25
CA THR A 49 -9.92 -37.35 -1.75
C THR A 49 -9.32 -36.53 -2.88
N ARG A 50 -8.92 -37.15 -4.01
CA ARG A 50 -8.46 -36.41 -5.20
C ARG A 50 -9.62 -35.64 -5.83
N ALA A 51 -10.79 -36.25 -6.01
CA ALA A 51 -11.99 -35.57 -6.53
C ALA A 51 -12.50 -34.46 -5.62
N VAL A 52 -12.44 -34.63 -4.29
CA VAL A 52 -12.79 -33.59 -3.30
C VAL A 52 -11.78 -32.46 -3.33
N ARG A 53 -10.47 -32.75 -3.48
CA ARG A 53 -9.45 -31.70 -3.63
C ARG A 53 -9.59 -30.94 -4.94
N THR A 54 -9.85 -31.62 -6.06
CA THR A 54 -10.11 -30.98 -7.35
C THR A 54 -11.39 -30.15 -7.30
N ARG A 55 -12.49 -30.68 -6.75
CA ARG A 55 -13.76 -29.96 -6.59
C ARG A 55 -13.63 -28.80 -5.60
N SER A 56 -12.80 -28.91 -4.57
CA SER A 56 -12.49 -27.83 -3.63
C SER A 56 -11.65 -26.73 -4.28
N GLN A 57 -10.68 -27.10 -5.12
CA GLN A 57 -9.91 -26.13 -5.92
C GLN A 57 -10.76 -25.44 -6.98
N GLU A 58 -11.60 -26.19 -7.71
CA GLU A 58 -12.56 -25.66 -8.67
C GLU A 58 -13.58 -24.74 -7.99
N HIS A 59 -14.11 -25.13 -6.82
CA HIS A 59 -15.01 -24.29 -6.03
C HIS A 59 -14.30 -23.04 -5.53
N SER A 60 -13.06 -23.13 -5.06
CA SER A 60 -12.27 -21.97 -4.65
C SER A 60 -11.97 -21.02 -5.81
N GLY A 61 -11.67 -21.56 -7.00
CA GLY A 61 -11.46 -20.78 -8.22
C GLY A 61 -12.77 -20.13 -8.70
N LEU A 62 -13.89 -20.86 -8.70
CA LEU A 62 -15.21 -20.30 -8.98
C LEU A 62 -15.60 -19.21 -7.99
N THR A 63 -15.30 -19.40 -6.70
CA THR A 63 -15.60 -18.42 -5.65
C THR A 63 -14.78 -17.15 -5.88
N TRP A 64 -13.48 -17.28 -6.18
CA TRP A 64 -12.63 -16.15 -6.54
C TRP A 64 -13.11 -15.43 -7.81
N HIS A 65 -13.51 -16.17 -8.85
CA HIS A 65 -14.06 -15.58 -10.07
C HIS A 65 -15.40 -14.87 -9.83
N LEU A 66 -16.26 -15.43 -8.97
CA LEU A 66 -17.52 -14.80 -8.56
C LEU A 66 -17.28 -13.52 -7.76
N GLU A 67 -16.33 -13.53 -6.83
CA GLU A 67 -15.92 -12.35 -6.06
C GLU A 67 -15.33 -11.27 -6.97
N GLU A 68 -14.48 -11.63 -7.93
CA GLU A 68 -13.90 -10.67 -8.87
C GLU A 68 -14.94 -10.11 -9.84
N VAL A 69 -15.88 -10.94 -10.34
CA VAL A 69 -17.00 -10.48 -11.17
C VAL A 69 -17.92 -9.54 -10.38
N ALA A 70 -18.23 -9.86 -9.12
CA ALA A 70 -19.02 -8.98 -8.26
C ALA A 70 -18.30 -7.63 -8.05
N ARG A 71 -17.00 -7.65 -7.77
CA ARG A 71 -16.16 -6.45 -7.63
C ARG A 71 -16.15 -5.60 -8.90
N LEU A 72 -16.10 -6.23 -10.08
CA LEU A 72 -16.15 -5.54 -11.37
C LEU A 72 -17.53 -4.93 -11.66
N ILE A 73 -18.62 -5.63 -11.31
CA ILE A 73 -20.00 -5.11 -11.46
C ILE A 73 -20.19 -3.90 -10.54
N ASP A 74 -19.82 -4.03 -9.26
CA ASP A 74 -19.93 -2.95 -8.29
C ASP A 74 -19.10 -1.73 -8.72
N SER A 75 -17.86 -1.98 -9.20
CA SER A 75 -17.01 -0.92 -9.76
C SER A 75 -17.63 -0.27 -11.00
N THR A 76 -18.32 -1.04 -11.86
CA THR A 76 -18.98 -0.50 -13.06
C THR A 76 -20.18 0.35 -12.70
N ILE A 77 -21.01 -0.08 -11.74
CA ILE A 77 -22.15 0.70 -11.23
C ILE A 77 -21.64 2.01 -10.60
N GLU A 78 -20.60 1.93 -9.77
CA GLU A 78 -19.97 3.10 -9.16
C GLU A 78 -19.38 4.05 -10.21
N CYS A 79 -18.80 3.54 -11.30
CA CYS A 79 -18.33 4.35 -12.42
C CYS A 79 -19.45 5.08 -13.17
N ILE A 80 -20.66 4.52 -13.19
CA ILE A 80 -21.82 5.10 -13.87
C ILE A 80 -22.50 6.15 -12.97
N ASP A 81 -22.59 5.88 -11.67
CA ASP A 81 -23.31 6.74 -10.71
C ASP A 81 -22.43 7.81 -10.06
N GLY A 82 -21.11 7.58 -9.99
CA GLY A 82 -20.13 8.47 -9.37
C GLY A 82 -19.62 9.56 -10.31
N SER A 83 -19.14 10.67 -9.75
CA SER A 83 -18.37 11.63 -10.56
C SER A 83 -17.01 11.04 -10.95
N GLU A 84 -16.42 11.49 -12.06
CA GLU A 84 -15.04 11.16 -12.47
C GLU A 84 -14.03 11.34 -11.32
N TRP A 85 -14.36 12.23 -10.38
CA TRP A 85 -13.58 12.51 -9.19
C TRP A 85 -13.79 11.55 -8.04
N ASP A 86 -15.01 11.05 -7.80
CA ASP A 86 -15.26 10.12 -6.70
C ASP A 86 -14.49 8.81 -6.89
N LEU A 87 -14.36 8.37 -8.14
CA LEU A 87 -13.58 7.19 -8.53
C LEU A 87 -12.09 7.40 -8.26
N ALA A 88 -11.52 8.51 -8.72
CA ALA A 88 -10.11 8.83 -8.51
C ALA A 88 -9.77 8.99 -7.01
N LEU A 89 -10.70 9.48 -6.20
CA LEU A 89 -10.48 9.75 -4.78
C LEU A 89 -10.59 8.51 -3.88
N LYS A 90 -11.31 7.47 -4.32
CA LYS A 90 -11.45 6.21 -3.56
C LYS A 90 -10.09 5.53 -3.36
N ASP A 91 -9.31 5.44 -4.43
CA ASP A 91 -7.97 4.85 -4.38
C ASP A 91 -7.00 5.68 -3.53
N TRP A 92 -7.22 7.00 -3.43
CA TRP A 92 -6.33 7.89 -2.68
C TRP A 92 -6.47 7.77 -1.16
N GLN A 93 -7.60 7.30 -0.63
CA GLN A 93 -7.79 7.19 0.82
C GLN A 93 -6.87 6.12 1.43
N CYS A 94 -6.83 4.93 0.85
CA CYS A 94 -5.95 3.84 1.29
C CYS A 94 -4.48 4.27 1.27
N GLU A 95 -4.11 5.01 0.24
CA GLU A 95 -2.72 5.41 0.05
C GLU A 95 -2.31 6.64 0.89
N LEU A 96 -3.26 7.47 1.32
CA LEU A 96 -3.02 8.55 2.30
C LEU A 96 -2.58 7.98 3.65
N GLU A 97 -3.15 6.85 4.07
CA GLU A 97 -2.71 6.12 5.26
C GLU A 97 -1.27 5.63 5.11
N GLY A 98 -0.88 5.18 3.91
CA GLY A 98 0.49 4.82 3.57
C GLY A 98 1.48 5.98 3.79
N ILE A 99 1.14 7.19 3.32
CA ILE A 99 1.98 8.38 3.51
C ILE A 99 2.11 8.76 5.00
N GLU A 100 1.06 8.55 5.80
CA GLU A 100 1.12 8.75 7.26
C GLU A 100 2.04 7.74 7.95
N GLY A 101 1.96 6.47 7.54
CA GLY A 101 2.89 5.43 7.97
C GLY A 101 4.34 5.81 7.69
N LEU A 102 4.64 6.28 6.48
CA LEU A 102 6.00 6.72 6.10
C LEU A 102 6.50 7.90 6.93
N LEU A 103 5.63 8.88 7.21
CA LEU A 103 5.99 10.00 8.09
C LEU A 103 6.30 9.53 9.51
N GLY A 104 5.50 8.61 10.05
CA GLY A 104 5.76 8.01 11.36
C GLY A 104 7.08 7.26 11.38
N GLU A 105 7.33 6.45 10.35
CA GLU A 105 8.54 5.65 10.21
C GLU A 105 9.80 6.51 10.16
N ILE A 106 9.85 7.53 9.30
CA ILE A 106 11.04 8.38 9.15
C ILE A 106 11.31 9.19 10.42
N VAL A 107 10.26 9.69 11.08
CA VAL A 107 10.38 10.42 12.35
C VAL A 107 10.88 9.50 13.46
N GLY A 108 10.36 8.27 13.54
CA GLY A 108 10.80 7.26 14.51
C GLY A 108 12.23 6.79 14.27
N LYS A 109 12.72 6.82 13.02
CA LYS A 109 14.12 6.51 12.67
C LYS A 109 15.10 7.64 12.99
N ILE A 110 14.65 8.90 12.91
CA ILE A 110 15.44 10.07 13.26
C ILE A 110 15.52 10.23 14.80
N LYS A 111 14.38 10.08 15.49
CA LYS A 111 14.31 10.17 16.95
C LYS A 111 14.81 8.87 17.60
N ARG A 112 15.37 8.95 18.81
CA ARG A 112 15.52 7.75 19.66
C ARG A 112 14.16 7.49 20.29
N GLU A 113 13.37 6.59 19.74
CA GLU A 113 12.18 6.14 20.45
C GLU A 113 12.60 5.13 21.52
N THR A 114 12.31 5.45 22.78
CA THR A 114 12.45 4.58 23.96
C THR A 114 11.42 3.43 23.97
N ASP A 115 10.79 3.13 22.84
CA ASP A 115 9.75 2.11 22.78
C ASP A 115 10.39 0.71 22.79
N ILE A 116 10.30 0.07 23.95
CA ILE A 116 10.88 -1.23 24.30
C ILE A 116 10.21 -2.35 23.48
N THR A 117 9.07 -2.06 22.85
CA THR A 117 8.21 -3.06 22.20
C THR A 117 8.70 -3.41 20.79
N HIS A 118 9.31 -2.47 20.06
CA HIS A 118 9.88 -2.69 18.73
C HIS A 118 11.13 -1.81 18.52
N PRO A 119 12.36 -2.34 18.73
CA PRO A 119 13.57 -1.56 18.57
C PRO A 119 13.81 -1.22 17.09
N SER A 120 13.30 -0.06 16.67
CA SER A 120 13.64 0.52 15.37
C SER A 120 15.06 1.06 15.44
N LYS A 121 15.98 0.48 14.65
CA LYS A 121 17.37 0.97 14.58
C LYS A 121 17.37 2.42 14.07
N LYS A 122 17.90 3.34 14.88
CA LYS A 122 18.10 4.76 14.54
C LYS A 122 19.06 4.90 13.35
N LEU A 123 18.83 5.91 12.51
CA LEU A 123 19.84 6.38 11.56
C LEU A 123 21.11 6.79 12.29
N VAL A 124 22.26 6.35 11.76
CA VAL A 124 23.58 6.53 12.35
C VAL A 124 24.43 7.49 11.52
N SER A 125 24.25 7.49 10.20
CA SER A 125 24.96 8.37 9.28
C SER A 125 24.40 9.79 9.35
N GLU A 126 25.27 10.76 9.64
CA GLU A 126 24.90 12.18 9.75
C GLU A 126 24.32 12.74 8.43
N PRO A 127 24.95 12.53 7.25
CA PRO A 127 24.36 12.93 5.97
C PRO A 127 22.99 12.30 5.68
N VAL A 128 22.82 11.02 6.02
CA VAL A 128 21.55 10.31 5.81
C VAL A 128 20.48 10.83 6.76
N THR A 129 20.84 11.14 8.01
CA THR A 129 19.93 11.74 8.99
C THR A 129 19.43 13.09 8.50
N GLN A 130 20.31 13.94 7.97
CA GLN A 130 19.93 15.25 7.42
C GLN A 130 19.06 15.12 6.15
N LEU A 131 19.36 14.18 5.25
CA LEU A 131 18.48 13.89 4.12
C LEU A 131 17.09 13.41 4.58
N ALA A 132 17.03 12.55 5.60
CA ALA A 132 15.78 12.07 6.17
C ALA A 132 14.95 13.22 6.81
N GLU A 133 15.61 14.16 7.50
CA GLU A 133 14.96 15.35 8.03
C GLU A 133 14.37 16.23 6.91
N LEU A 134 15.10 16.39 5.80
CA LEU A 134 14.64 17.14 4.63
C LEU A 134 13.51 16.42 3.85
N MET A 135 13.35 15.10 4.01
CA MET A 135 12.20 14.38 3.46
C MET A 135 10.90 14.64 4.23
N ILE A 136 10.95 14.95 5.53
CA ILE A 136 9.76 15.27 6.35
C ILE A 136 8.88 16.36 5.71
N PRO A 137 9.40 17.55 5.35
CA PRO A 137 8.57 18.57 4.73
C PRO A 137 8.04 18.12 3.37
N ILE A 138 8.78 17.34 2.57
CA ILE A 138 8.33 16.79 1.28
C ILE A 138 7.13 15.86 1.49
N ILE A 139 7.20 14.93 2.43
CA ILE A 139 6.10 14.02 2.79
C ILE A 139 4.87 14.81 3.27
N LYS A 140 5.08 15.84 4.11
CA LYS A 140 4.00 16.67 4.64
C LYS A 140 3.29 17.49 3.54
N VAL A 141 4.03 18.17 2.66
CA VAL A 141 3.42 18.94 1.56
C VAL A 141 2.72 18.02 0.56
N SER A 142 3.27 16.82 0.34
CA SER A 142 2.65 15.78 -0.48
C SER A 142 1.29 15.37 0.06
N ARG A 143 1.23 14.98 1.34
CA ARG A 143 -0.02 14.66 2.04
C ARG A 143 -1.00 15.84 2.00
N LEU A 144 -0.51 17.05 2.23
CA LEU A 144 -1.34 18.26 2.26
C LEU A 144 -2.06 18.50 0.92
N PHE A 145 -1.42 18.20 -0.21
CA PHE A 145 -2.03 18.28 -1.54
C PHE A 145 -3.25 17.36 -1.67
N PHE A 146 -3.04 16.06 -1.46
CA PHE A 146 -4.12 15.07 -1.62
C PHE A 146 -5.22 15.25 -0.59
N ASN A 147 -4.88 15.58 0.67
CA ASN A 147 -5.88 15.92 1.70
C ASN A 147 -6.76 17.12 1.32
N LYS A 148 -6.20 18.11 0.60
CA LYS A 148 -6.98 19.25 0.12
C LYS A 148 -8.03 18.81 -0.90
N LEU A 149 -7.71 17.80 -1.71
CA LEU A 149 -8.59 17.26 -2.73
C LEU A 149 -9.63 16.28 -2.15
N THR A 150 -9.25 15.43 -1.19
CA THR A 150 -10.11 14.38 -0.61
C THR A 150 -11.00 14.86 0.54
N ILE A 151 -10.45 15.50 1.57
CA ILE A 151 -11.10 15.61 2.90
C ILE A 151 -11.85 16.93 3.10
N ARG A 152 -11.42 18.03 2.45
CA ARG A 152 -11.84 19.39 2.91
C ARG A 152 -12.07 20.47 1.86
N GLY A 153 -11.91 20.18 0.57
CA GLY A 153 -11.82 21.26 -0.42
C GLY A 153 -12.91 21.25 -1.47
N ILE A 154 -12.77 20.28 -2.38
CA ILE A 154 -13.37 20.37 -3.70
C ILE A 154 -14.53 19.37 -3.83
N ASN A 155 -14.46 18.24 -3.14
CA ASN A 155 -15.35 17.10 -3.37
C ASN A 155 -16.66 17.05 -2.54
N MET A 156 -17.09 18.12 -1.88
CA MET A 156 -18.39 18.10 -1.20
C MET A 156 -19.52 18.45 -2.17
N LYS A 157 -19.98 17.47 -2.97
CA LYS A 157 -21.25 17.53 -3.74
C LYS A 157 -21.39 18.72 -4.70
N ARG A 158 -20.29 19.37 -5.06
CA ARG A 158 -20.26 20.63 -5.82
C ARG A 158 -19.61 20.48 -7.19
N LEU A 159 -19.00 19.34 -7.49
CA LEU A 159 -18.42 19.09 -8.79
C LEU A 159 -19.49 18.56 -9.75
N PRO A 160 -19.49 19.04 -11.00
CA PRO A 160 -20.34 18.46 -12.02
C PRO A 160 -19.93 17.00 -12.27
N LEU A 161 -20.91 16.17 -12.66
CA LEU A 161 -20.68 14.79 -13.10
C LEU A 161 -19.66 14.71 -14.25
N PHE A 162 -19.69 15.72 -15.12
CA PHE A 162 -18.76 15.87 -16.24
C PHE A 162 -17.93 17.13 -16.06
N THR A 163 -16.61 16.96 -15.94
CA THR A 163 -15.67 18.07 -15.75
C THR A 163 -15.12 18.63 -17.06
N GLY A 164 -15.37 17.95 -18.19
CA GLY A 164 -14.80 18.28 -19.49
C GLY A 164 -13.33 17.88 -19.64
N MET A 165 -12.80 17.08 -18.71
CA MET A 165 -11.46 16.50 -18.79
C MET A 165 -11.39 15.42 -19.87
N SER A 166 -10.23 15.26 -20.51
CA SER A 166 -9.96 14.07 -21.32
C SER A 166 -9.68 12.86 -20.42
N SER A 167 -9.84 11.65 -20.95
CA SER A 167 -9.51 10.42 -20.22
C SER A 167 -8.05 10.40 -19.73
N GLU A 168 -7.11 10.94 -20.51
CA GLU A 168 -5.71 11.06 -20.13
C GLU A 168 -5.51 11.97 -18.91
N GLN A 169 -6.26 13.09 -18.82
CA GLN A 169 -6.20 13.99 -17.68
C GLN A 169 -6.77 13.33 -16.41
N ILE A 170 -7.87 12.60 -16.54
CA ILE A 170 -8.49 11.85 -15.44
C ILE A 170 -7.54 10.74 -14.96
N GLU A 171 -6.93 10.01 -15.88
CA GLU A 171 -5.98 8.95 -15.57
C GLU A 171 -4.73 9.50 -14.87
N SER A 172 -4.18 10.61 -15.38
CA SER A 172 -2.99 11.27 -14.80
C SER A 172 -3.21 11.65 -13.33
N LEU A 173 -4.45 12.01 -13.01
CA LEU A 173 -4.87 12.38 -11.68
C LEU A 173 -5.05 11.13 -10.82
N ALA A 174 -5.85 10.16 -11.27
CA ALA A 174 -6.10 8.91 -10.54
C ALA A 174 -4.80 8.21 -10.13
N GLN A 175 -3.81 8.14 -11.04
CA GLN A 175 -2.51 7.51 -10.81
C GLN A 175 -1.50 8.37 -10.02
N ALA A 176 -1.76 9.67 -9.87
CA ALA A 176 -0.79 10.61 -9.30
C ALA A 176 -0.34 10.24 -7.90
N GLN A 177 -1.32 9.84 -7.08
CA GLN A 177 -1.10 9.56 -5.67
C GLN A 177 -0.24 8.28 -5.53
N GLY A 178 -0.63 7.16 -6.16
CA GLY A 178 0.12 5.91 -6.07
C GLY A 178 1.53 6.03 -6.67
N THR A 179 1.67 6.77 -7.77
CA THR A 179 2.99 7.09 -8.35
C THR A 179 3.87 7.85 -7.35
N LEU A 180 3.29 8.80 -6.61
CA LEU A 180 4.03 9.54 -5.60
C LEU A 180 4.36 8.68 -4.39
N SER A 181 3.40 7.90 -3.87
CA SER A 181 3.61 6.95 -2.76
C SER A 181 4.80 6.05 -3.05
N TYR A 182 4.83 5.42 -4.24
CA TYR A 182 5.94 4.58 -4.68
C TYR A 182 7.28 5.31 -4.65
N ARG A 183 7.33 6.56 -5.12
CA ARG A 183 8.58 7.35 -5.14
C ARG A 183 9.05 7.74 -3.74
N LEU A 184 8.11 8.09 -2.84
CA LEU A 184 8.43 8.41 -1.44
C LEU A 184 9.00 7.19 -0.72
N VAL A 185 8.36 6.02 -0.87
CA VAL A 185 8.85 4.73 -0.35
C VAL A 185 10.26 4.46 -0.88
N ASN A 186 10.46 4.61 -2.19
CA ASN A 186 11.75 4.33 -2.80
C ASN A 186 12.88 5.19 -2.22
N ILE A 187 12.68 6.51 -2.06
CA ILE A 187 13.70 7.36 -1.41
C ILE A 187 13.99 6.90 0.01
N ILE A 188 12.97 6.57 0.79
CA ILE A 188 13.15 6.13 2.18
C ILE A 188 13.96 4.83 2.25
N LEU A 189 13.68 3.87 1.36
CA LEU A 189 14.47 2.64 1.26
C LEU A 189 15.94 2.94 0.91
N GLN A 190 16.19 3.86 -0.03
CA GLN A 190 17.54 4.30 -0.39
C GLN A 190 18.27 4.97 0.78
N LEU A 191 17.56 5.75 1.62
CA LEU A 191 18.14 6.30 2.84
C LEU A 191 18.59 5.19 3.81
N TYR A 192 17.79 4.14 3.96
CA TYR A 192 18.17 3.02 4.83
C TYR A 192 19.32 2.18 4.28
N GLU A 193 19.42 2.04 2.96
CA GLU A 193 20.55 1.37 2.32
C GLU A 193 21.84 2.18 2.50
N ALA A 194 21.78 3.50 2.34
CA ALA A 194 22.89 4.42 2.60
C ALA A 194 23.33 4.42 4.08
N ASP A 195 22.39 4.27 5.02
CA ASP A 195 22.72 4.21 6.45
C ASP A 195 23.40 2.89 6.86
N ARG A 196 23.17 1.80 6.11
CA ARG A 196 23.67 0.46 6.44
C ARG A 196 25.15 0.26 6.13
N GLY A 197 25.73 0.99 5.20
CA GLY A 197 27.13 0.86 4.82
C GLY A 197 27.59 2.01 3.94
N ARG A 198 28.82 2.47 4.15
CA ARG A 198 29.38 3.60 3.41
C ARG A 198 29.64 3.21 1.95
N GLY A 199 29.19 4.04 1.02
CA GLY A 199 29.37 3.89 -0.42
C GLY A 199 28.32 3.02 -1.11
N THR A 200 27.18 2.73 -0.48
CA THR A 200 26.15 1.84 -1.05
C THR A 200 25.22 2.56 -2.02
N VAL A 201 24.99 3.86 -1.82
CA VAL A 201 24.05 4.65 -2.64
C VAL A 201 24.68 5.96 -3.08
N SER A 202 24.63 6.23 -4.39
CA SER A 202 25.09 7.50 -4.96
C SER A 202 24.13 8.65 -4.59
N HIS A 203 24.69 9.83 -4.31
CA HIS A 203 23.91 11.06 -4.13
C HIS A 203 23.00 11.40 -5.31
N THR A 204 23.40 11.04 -6.52
CA THR A 204 22.62 11.27 -7.74
C THR A 204 21.25 10.61 -7.68
N VAL A 205 21.14 9.46 -7.01
CA VAL A 205 19.88 8.72 -6.83
C VAL A 205 18.87 9.56 -6.04
N PHE A 206 19.32 10.25 -4.99
CA PHE A 206 18.47 11.15 -4.20
C PHE A 206 18.02 12.36 -5.02
N ILE A 207 18.94 12.96 -5.77
CA ILE A 207 18.65 14.13 -6.63
C ILE A 207 17.62 13.76 -7.71
N GLU A 208 17.82 12.64 -8.41
CA GLU A 208 16.92 12.16 -9.47
C GLU A 208 15.55 11.81 -8.91
N SER A 209 15.51 11.10 -7.77
CA SER A 209 14.25 10.74 -7.12
C SER A 209 13.46 11.98 -6.68
N ALA A 210 14.13 12.99 -6.12
CA ALA A 210 13.49 14.25 -5.74
C ALA A 210 12.96 15.03 -6.95
N LYS A 211 13.69 15.04 -8.07
CA LYS A 211 13.20 15.61 -9.34
C LYS A 211 11.95 14.88 -9.83
N HIS A 212 11.91 13.56 -9.72
CA HIS A 212 10.72 12.80 -10.10
C HIS A 212 9.52 13.08 -9.19
N ILE A 213 9.72 13.25 -7.88
CA ILE A 213 8.66 13.70 -6.96
C ILE A 213 8.11 15.06 -7.40
N LYS A 214 8.98 16.00 -7.79
CA LYS A 214 8.56 17.31 -8.30
C LYS A 214 7.60 17.18 -9.48
N LEU A 215 7.93 16.30 -10.43
CA LEU A 215 7.13 16.06 -11.64
C LEU A 215 5.77 15.40 -11.36
N CYS A 216 5.65 14.58 -10.31
CA CYS A 216 4.39 13.92 -9.95
C CYS A 216 3.23 14.88 -9.67
N PHE A 217 3.51 16.15 -9.43
CA PHE A 217 2.49 17.14 -9.12
C PHE A 217 2.14 18.06 -10.28
N GLU A 218 2.90 18.10 -11.38
CA GLU A 218 2.70 19.07 -12.46
C GLU A 218 1.36 18.85 -13.18
N ALA A 219 1.11 17.64 -13.69
CA ALA A 219 -0.15 17.31 -14.35
C ALA A 219 -1.36 17.39 -13.39
N PRO A 220 -1.33 16.79 -12.18
CA PRO A 220 -2.45 16.90 -11.23
C PRO A 220 -2.77 18.33 -10.82
N LEU A 221 -1.76 19.16 -10.55
CA LEU A 221 -1.97 20.56 -10.19
C LEU A 221 -2.60 21.33 -11.35
N LEU A 222 -2.15 21.09 -12.58
CA LEU A 222 -2.72 21.71 -13.77
C LEU A 222 -4.20 21.34 -13.93
N VAL A 223 -4.53 20.04 -13.81
CA VAL A 223 -5.90 19.53 -13.88
C VAL A 223 -6.78 20.18 -12.81
N VAL A 224 -6.30 20.26 -11.58
CA VAL A 224 -7.01 20.91 -10.47
C VAL A 224 -7.28 22.39 -10.77
N LEU A 225 -6.30 23.13 -11.29
CA LEU A 225 -6.46 24.56 -11.55
C LEU A 225 -7.34 24.86 -12.77
N LEU A 226 -7.33 23.99 -13.78
CA LEU A 226 -8.09 24.16 -15.03
C LEU A 226 -9.56 23.73 -14.91
N TYR A 227 -9.81 22.59 -14.24
CA TYR A 227 -11.14 21.97 -14.26
C TYR A 227 -11.82 22.06 -12.90
N LEU A 228 -11.10 21.76 -11.82
CA LEU A 228 -11.72 21.69 -10.51
C LEU A 228 -12.01 23.05 -9.90
N VAL A 229 -10.98 23.89 -9.77
CA VAL A 229 -11.12 25.17 -9.10
C VAL A 229 -12.19 26.04 -9.78
N PRO A 230 -12.27 26.11 -11.12
CA PRO A 230 -13.34 26.84 -11.81
C PRO A 230 -14.73 26.22 -11.65
N ALA A 231 -14.83 24.91 -11.44
CA ALA A 231 -16.12 24.23 -11.23
C ALA A 231 -16.73 24.52 -9.85
N ILE A 232 -15.97 25.11 -8.92
CA ILE A 232 -16.49 25.47 -7.59
C ILE A 232 -17.33 26.74 -7.72
N PRO A 233 -18.62 26.72 -7.33
CA PRO A 233 -19.45 27.91 -7.35
C PRO A 233 -18.97 28.91 -6.29
N ASP A 234 -18.80 30.16 -6.70
CA ASP A 234 -18.62 31.25 -5.75
C ASP A 234 -19.96 31.52 -5.04
N THR A 235 -19.94 31.50 -3.71
CA THR A 235 -21.11 31.85 -2.88
C THR A 235 -20.99 33.30 -2.43
N GLU A 236 -22.11 34.02 -2.31
CA GLU A 236 -22.11 35.38 -1.77
C GLU A 236 -21.37 35.43 -0.41
N GLY A 237 -20.29 36.22 -0.35
CA GLY A 237 -19.44 36.36 0.84
C GLY A 237 -18.24 35.41 0.95
N PHE A 238 -18.11 34.39 0.08
CA PHE A 238 -16.94 33.50 0.05
C PHE A 238 -16.49 33.22 -1.39
N PRO A 239 -15.45 33.94 -1.90
CA PRO A 239 -14.89 33.72 -3.23
C PRO A 239 -14.02 32.45 -3.21
N ALA A 240 -14.69 31.30 -3.26
CA ALA A 240 -14.10 29.98 -3.11
C ALA A 240 -12.97 29.75 -4.13
N GLN A 241 -13.17 30.15 -5.39
CA GLN A 241 -12.16 29.95 -6.42
C GLN A 241 -10.86 30.69 -6.09
N ASN A 242 -10.97 31.94 -5.65
CA ASN A 242 -9.82 32.76 -5.28
C ASN A 242 -9.09 32.19 -4.05
N TYR A 243 -9.85 31.67 -3.08
CA TYR A 243 -9.30 30.98 -1.93
C TYR A 243 -8.46 29.76 -2.35
N TYR A 244 -8.99 28.88 -3.21
CA TYR A 244 -8.25 27.70 -3.68
C TYR A 244 -7.03 28.09 -4.52
N LYS A 245 -7.15 29.06 -5.44
CA LYS A 245 -6.01 29.56 -6.22
C LYS A 245 -4.86 30.02 -5.32
N LYS A 246 -5.15 30.88 -4.33
CA LYS A 246 -4.15 31.36 -3.36
C LYS A 246 -3.55 30.23 -2.54
N TRP A 247 -4.38 29.27 -2.12
CA TRP A 247 -3.92 28.11 -1.39
C TRP A 247 -2.94 27.25 -2.21
N PHE A 248 -3.28 26.95 -3.47
CA PHE A 248 -2.40 26.16 -4.36
C PHE A 248 -1.11 26.89 -4.71
N ILE A 249 -1.15 28.22 -4.87
CA ILE A 249 0.08 29.03 -5.04
C ILE A 249 0.98 28.88 -3.82
N THR A 250 0.43 29.07 -2.61
CA THR A 250 1.20 28.97 -1.36
C THR A 250 1.78 27.58 -1.17
N TRP A 251 0.96 26.55 -1.39
CA TRP A 251 1.39 25.16 -1.33
C TRP A 251 2.49 24.85 -2.36
N ASN A 252 2.37 25.34 -3.59
CA ASN A 252 3.35 25.11 -4.64
C ASN A 252 4.71 25.73 -4.29
N THR A 253 4.72 26.94 -3.71
CA THR A 253 5.95 27.55 -3.18
C THR A 253 6.58 26.68 -2.09
N GLN A 254 5.79 26.19 -1.13
CA GLN A 254 6.29 25.30 -0.06
C GLN A 254 6.85 23.98 -0.62
N ARG A 255 6.17 23.39 -1.61
CA ARG A 255 6.62 22.18 -2.33
C ARG A 255 7.97 22.40 -3.00
N ILE A 256 8.10 23.47 -3.78
CA ILE A 256 9.34 23.81 -4.49
C ILE A 256 10.48 23.99 -3.48
N LEU A 257 10.27 24.77 -2.43
CA LEU A 257 11.29 25.00 -1.40
C LEU A 257 11.73 23.71 -0.70
N ALA A 258 10.78 22.84 -0.31
CA ALA A 258 11.10 21.58 0.34
C ALA A 258 11.96 20.66 -0.55
N ILE A 259 11.56 20.51 -1.83
CA ILE A 259 12.27 19.66 -2.78
C ILE A 259 13.63 20.25 -3.14
N ASP A 260 13.70 21.56 -3.40
CA ASP A 260 14.95 22.21 -3.79
C ASP A 260 15.96 22.21 -2.62
N ASN A 261 15.51 22.37 -1.37
CA ASN A 261 16.37 22.21 -0.19
C ASN A 261 16.97 20.80 -0.10
N PHE A 262 16.16 19.77 -0.34
CA PHE A 262 16.64 18.38 -0.37
C PHE A 262 17.66 18.15 -1.49
N ILE A 263 17.37 18.62 -2.71
CA ILE A 263 18.29 18.50 -3.86
C ILE A 263 19.60 19.24 -3.62
N ASN A 264 19.53 20.46 -3.10
CA ASN A 264 20.71 21.27 -2.82
C ASN A 264 21.58 20.58 -1.77
N PHE A 265 20.99 20.06 -0.70
CA PHE A 265 21.74 19.31 0.31
C PHE A 265 22.38 18.05 -0.28
N ALA A 266 21.63 17.25 -1.03
CA ALA A 266 22.17 16.06 -1.69
C ALA A 266 23.33 16.38 -2.64
N SER A 267 23.28 17.52 -3.33
CA SER A 267 24.34 17.99 -4.23
C SER A 267 25.61 18.44 -3.50
N LEU A 268 25.47 19.00 -2.29
CA LEU A 268 26.60 19.47 -1.47
C LEU A 268 27.46 18.34 -0.92
N LEU A 269 26.91 17.13 -0.80
CA LEU A 269 27.62 15.98 -0.26
C LEU A 269 28.70 15.42 -1.23
N GLY A 270 28.72 15.90 -2.48
CA GLY A 270 29.77 15.61 -3.45
C GLY A 270 29.47 14.37 -4.31
N PRO A 271 30.45 13.92 -5.13
CA PRO A 271 30.27 12.78 -6.03
C PRO A 271 30.48 11.42 -5.35
N ASP A 272 31.05 11.40 -4.14
CA ASP A 272 31.37 10.17 -3.42
C ASP A 272 30.09 9.54 -2.87
N PRO A 273 29.84 8.24 -3.05
CA PRO A 273 28.61 7.62 -2.56
C PRO A 273 28.51 7.62 -1.03
N LEU A 274 27.27 7.71 -0.51
CA LEU A 274 26.95 7.67 0.93
C LEU A 274 27.18 6.31 1.52
#